data_AF-A0A251VKE8-F1
#
_entry.id   AF-A0A251VKE8-F1
#
_cell.length_a   1.000
_cell.length_b   1.000
_cell.length_c   1.000
_cell.angle_alpha   90.00
_cell.angle_beta   90.00
_cell.angle_gamma   90.00
#
_symmetry.space_group_name_H-M   'P 1'
#
loop_
_entity.id
_entity.type
_entity.pdbx_description
1 polymer ?
#
loop_
_entity_poly.entity_id
_entity_poly.type
_entity_poly.pdbx_seq_one_letter_code
_entity_poly.pdbx_strand_id
1 'polypeptide(L)'
;MYPTMSYPVKSRELSGEIPSDIGEFSSLRFLNMSKNSLTGEIPKTVGKLTALNILDLSVNKLNRSIPVEIGGATSLKDLVLSQNSGQLPEAMAKLDLFSKP
;
A
#
# COMPACT_ATOMS: atom_id res chain seq x y z
N MET A 1 -45.66 -18.35 2.47
CA MET A 1 -44.24 -18.71 2.69
C MET A 1 -43.42 -17.81 1.78
N TYR A 2 -42.70 -16.82 2.32
CA TYR A 2 -41.92 -15.87 1.52
C TYR A 2 -40.58 -16.50 1.14
N PRO A 3 -40.13 -16.43 -0.13
CA PRO A 3 -38.82 -16.93 -0.51
C PRO A 3 -37.75 -16.10 0.20
N THR A 4 -36.88 -16.75 0.96
CA THR A 4 -35.66 -16.14 1.47
C THR A 4 -34.71 -15.92 0.30
N MET A 5 -34.77 -14.73 -0.30
CA MET A 5 -33.76 -14.27 -1.25
C MET A 5 -32.45 -14.08 -0.48
N SER A 6 -31.55 -15.07 -0.55
CA SER A 6 -30.18 -14.89 -0.10
C SER A 6 -29.48 -13.96 -1.08
N TYR A 7 -29.43 -12.67 -0.78
CA TYR A 7 -28.57 -11.75 -1.51
C TYR A 7 -27.12 -12.20 -1.28
N PRO A 8 -26.33 -12.47 -2.33
CA PRO A 8 -24.91 -12.74 -2.15
C PRO A 8 -24.29 -11.53 -1.48
N VAL A 9 -23.84 -11.69 -0.23
CA VAL A 9 -23.09 -10.67 0.48
C VAL A 9 -21.75 -10.59 -0.23
N LYS A 10 -21.59 -9.61 -1.12
CA LYS A 10 -20.30 -9.29 -1.75
C LYS A 10 -19.30 -9.09 -0.61
N SER A 11 -18.16 -9.81 -0.64
CA SER A 11 -17.09 -9.57 0.33
C SER A 11 -16.74 -8.08 0.28
N ARG A 12 -16.79 -7.41 1.44
CA ARG A 12 -16.47 -5.99 1.52
C ARG A 12 -14.96 -5.83 1.62
N GLU A 13 -14.28 -6.14 0.52
CA GLU A 13 -12.91 -5.69 0.32
C GLU A 13 -12.88 -4.16 0.43
N LEU A 14 -11.89 -3.62 1.13
CA LEU A 14 -11.68 -2.18 1.15
C LEU A 14 -11.39 -1.71 -0.28
N SER A 15 -11.99 -0.59 -0.68
CA SER A 15 -11.88 -0.05 -2.03
C SER A 15 -11.74 1.46 -1.98
N GLY A 16 -11.19 2.04 -3.05
CA GLY A 16 -10.84 3.47 -3.08
C GLY A 16 -9.38 3.69 -2.71
N GLU A 17 -9.01 4.93 -2.43
CA GLU A 17 -7.63 5.32 -2.18
C GLU A 17 -7.22 5.15 -0.72
N ILE A 18 -5.92 5.01 -0.47
CA ILE A 18 -5.38 5.09 0.88
C ILE A 18 -5.45 6.57 1.30
N PRO A 19 -6.11 6.91 2.43
CA PRO A 19 -6.22 8.30 2.86
C PRO A 19 -4.87 8.87 3.31
N SER A 20 -4.63 10.15 3.07
CA SER A 20 -3.43 10.86 3.54
C SER A 20 -3.25 10.83 5.05
N ASP A 21 -4.36 10.71 5.79
CA ASP A 21 -4.38 10.74 7.25
C ASP A 21 -3.73 9.50 7.86
N ILE A 22 -3.39 8.49 7.04
CA ILE A 22 -2.58 7.34 7.47
C ILE A 22 -1.26 7.77 8.12
N GLY A 23 -0.70 8.93 7.73
CA GLY A 23 0.53 9.46 8.31
C GLY A 23 0.40 10.02 9.72
N GLU A 24 -0.82 10.15 10.26
CA GLU A 24 -1.06 10.60 11.64
C GLU A 24 -0.79 9.48 12.66
N PHE A 25 -0.80 8.22 12.24
CA PHE A 25 -0.59 7.06 13.09
C PHE A 25 0.90 6.76 13.31
N SER A 26 1.66 7.76 13.75
CA SER A 26 3.14 7.70 13.88
C SER A 26 3.67 6.57 14.77
N SER A 27 2.85 6.05 15.69
CA SER A 27 3.18 4.92 16.58
C SER A 27 2.94 3.54 15.95
N LEU A 28 2.37 3.44 14.73
CA LEU A 28 2.15 2.16 14.07
C LEU A 28 3.48 1.44 13.82
N ARG A 29 3.51 0.14 14.13
CA ARG A 29 4.65 -0.75 13.86
C ARG A 29 4.37 -1.71 12.71
N PHE A 30 3.09 -2.05 12.49
CA PHE A 30 2.66 -2.98 11.47
C PHE A 30 1.39 -2.44 10.81
N LEU A 31 1.39 -2.35 9.48
CA LEU A 31 0.23 -1.98 8.70
C LEU A 31 0.06 -3.00 7.57
N ASN A 32 -1.00 -3.79 7.65
CA ASN A 32 -1.37 -4.76 6.62
C ASN A 32 -2.71 -4.33 6.01
N MET A 33 -2.67 -3.93 4.73
CA MET A 33 -3.83 -3.66 3.91
C MET A 33 -3.85 -4.56 2.67
N SER A 34 -3.18 -5.71 2.73
CA SER A 34 -3.13 -6.67 1.64
C SER A 34 -4.50 -7.27 1.33
N LYS A 35 -4.66 -7.79 0.10
CA LYS A 35 -5.87 -8.49 -0.37
C LYS A 35 -7.13 -7.63 -0.27
N ASN A 36 -7.01 -6.38 -0.73
CA ASN A 36 -8.12 -5.46 -0.87
C ASN A 36 -8.25 -5.00 -2.33
N SER A 37 -9.24 -4.16 -2.58
CA SER A 37 -9.48 -3.52 -3.87
C SER A 37 -9.04 -2.05 -3.85
N LEU A 38 -7.98 -1.70 -3.10
CA LEU A 38 -7.46 -0.34 -3.00
C LEU A 38 -6.85 0.11 -4.34
N THR A 39 -7.09 1.36 -4.71
CA THR A 39 -6.66 2.00 -5.96
C THR A 39 -5.90 3.30 -5.65
N GLY A 40 -5.37 3.99 -6.67
CA GLY A 40 -4.68 5.26 -6.45
C GLY A 40 -3.23 5.08 -6.00
N GLU A 41 -2.58 6.17 -5.63
CA GLU A 41 -1.17 6.17 -5.23
C GLU A 41 -0.98 5.84 -3.75
N ILE A 42 0.23 5.47 -3.37
CA ILE A 42 0.61 5.40 -1.95
C ILE A 42 0.80 6.85 -1.45
N PRO A 43 0.10 7.29 -0.39
CA PRO A 43 0.21 8.65 0.10
C PRO A 43 1.62 8.98 0.55
N LYS A 44 2.11 10.17 0.18
CA LYS A 44 3.41 10.71 0.64
C LYS A 44 3.54 10.74 2.16
N THR A 45 2.42 10.83 2.86
CA THR A 45 2.34 10.83 4.32
C THR A 45 2.75 9.51 4.98
N VAL A 46 2.89 8.40 4.23
CA VAL A 46 3.54 7.17 4.70
C VAL A 46 4.94 7.45 5.25
N GLY A 47 5.64 8.45 4.71
CA GLY A 47 6.95 8.90 5.23
C GLY A 47 6.92 9.41 6.67
N LYS A 48 5.75 9.73 7.23
CA LYS A 48 5.61 10.17 8.63
C LYS A 48 5.55 9.00 9.62
N LEU A 49 5.40 7.76 9.13
CA LEU A 49 5.26 6.55 9.94
C LEU A 49 6.64 6.05 10.41
N THR A 50 7.31 6.86 11.24
CA THR A 50 8.70 6.63 11.63
C THR A 50 8.91 5.39 12.51
N ALA A 51 7.86 4.89 13.17
CA ALA A 51 7.91 3.65 13.96
C ALA A 51 7.53 2.38 13.16
N LEU A 52 7.08 2.53 11.91
CA LEU A 52 6.56 1.42 11.11
C LEU A 52 7.68 0.47 10.72
N ASN A 53 7.48 -0.83 10.95
CA ASN A 53 8.44 -1.87 10.60
C ASN A 53 7.99 -2.67 9.38
N ILE A 54 6.68 -2.91 9.24
CA ILE A 54 6.12 -3.67 8.13
C ILE A 54 4.96 -2.90 7.50
N LEU A 55 5.03 -2.72 6.19
CA LEU A 55 3.97 -2.22 5.34
C LEU A 55 3.65 -3.26 4.27
N ASP A 56 2.49 -3.91 4.38
CA ASP A 56 2.01 -4.86 3.38
C ASP A 56 0.79 -4.29 2.65
N LEU A 57 0.99 -3.98 1.37
CA LEU A 57 -0.03 -3.49 0.44
C LEU A 57 -0.25 -4.49 -0.72
N SER A 58 0.20 -5.74 -0.56
CA SER A 58 0.14 -6.74 -1.63
C SER A 58 -1.29 -7.09 -2.03
N VAL A 59 -1.48 -7.55 -3.27
CA VAL A 59 -2.80 -7.97 -3.76
C VAL A 59 -3.83 -6.82 -3.65
N ASN A 60 -3.52 -5.71 -4.31
CA ASN A 60 -4.39 -4.53 -4.45
C ASN A 60 -4.35 -4.04 -5.91
N LYS A 61 -4.99 -2.91 -6.20
CA LYS A 61 -5.01 -2.24 -7.51
C LYS A 61 -4.29 -0.90 -7.47
N LEU A 62 -3.31 -0.74 -6.57
CA LEU A 62 -2.57 0.51 -6.38
C LEU A 62 -1.70 0.84 -7.59
N ASN A 63 -1.59 2.15 -7.83
CA ASN A 63 -0.70 2.75 -8.80
C ASN A 63 0.73 2.57 -8.25
N ARG A 64 1.66 2.03 -9.06
CA ARG A 64 3.02 1.68 -8.60
C ARG A 64 3.97 2.88 -8.42
N SER A 65 3.47 4.10 -8.19
CA SER A 65 4.31 5.20 -7.71
C SER A 65 4.59 5.00 -6.23
N ILE A 66 5.77 4.44 -5.91
CA ILE A 66 6.31 4.51 -4.55
C ILE A 66 6.75 5.96 -4.33
N PRO A 67 6.14 6.72 -3.41
CA PRO A 67 6.53 8.09 -3.14
C PRO A 67 7.97 8.11 -2.59
N VAL A 68 8.78 9.07 -3.03
CA VAL A 68 10.16 9.24 -2.50
C VAL A 68 10.17 9.46 -1.00
N GLU A 69 9.07 10.02 -0.48
CA GLU A 69 8.81 10.28 0.93
C GLU A 69 8.77 8.99 1.77
N ILE A 70 8.64 7.80 1.18
CA ILE A 70 8.73 6.53 1.94
C ILE A 70 10.06 6.39 2.68
N GLY A 71 11.14 7.05 2.22
CA GLY A 71 12.42 7.12 2.93
C GLY A 71 12.34 7.78 4.30
N GLY A 72 11.26 8.53 4.60
CA GLY A 72 11.01 9.08 5.92
C GLY A 72 10.51 8.04 6.95
N ALA A 73 9.99 6.89 6.50
CA ALA A 73 9.61 5.78 7.38
C ALA A 73 10.88 5.02 7.82
N THR A 74 11.71 5.67 8.63
CA THR A 74 13.08 5.24 8.93
C THR A 74 13.21 3.89 9.62
N SER A 75 12.15 3.39 10.26
CA SER A 75 12.13 2.07 10.89
C SER A 75 11.61 0.95 9.98
N LEU A 76 11.25 1.25 8.72
CA LEU A 76 10.63 0.31 7.80
C LEU A 76 11.65 -0.76 7.37
N LYS A 77 11.30 -2.02 7.57
CA LYS A 77 12.13 -3.19 7.25
C LYS A 77 11.55 -3.97 6.07
N ASP A 78 10.23 -4.14 6.08
CA ASP A 78 9.53 -4.92 5.08
C ASP A 78 8.48 -4.05 4.37
N LEU A 79 8.66 -3.89 3.06
CA LEU A 79 7.70 -3.24 2.17
C LEU A 79 7.24 -4.25 1.12
N VAL A 80 5.98 -4.70 1.23
CA VAL A 80 5.43 -5.73 0.35
C VAL A 80 4.40 -5.09 -0.60
N LEU A 81 4.73 -5.04 -1.88
CA LEU A 81 3.91 -4.42 -2.94
C LEU A 81 3.49 -5.40 -4.05
N SER A 82 3.82 -6.69 -3.90
CA SER A 82 3.57 -7.71 -4.92
C SER A 82 2.09 -7.78 -5.32
N GLN A 83 1.82 -8.15 -6.58
CA GLN A 83 0.45 -8.32 -7.09
C GLN A 83 -0.38 -7.02 -7.03
N ASN A 84 0.24 -5.87 -7.35
CA ASN A 84 -0.43 -4.62 -7.70
C ASN A 84 -0.29 -4.32 -9.21
N SER A 85 -1.26 -3.61 -9.79
CA SER A 85 -1.43 -3.43 -11.24
C SER A 85 -0.56 -2.37 -11.93
N GLY A 86 0.14 -1.47 -11.20
CA GLY A 86 0.97 -0.43 -11.83
C GLY A 86 2.30 -0.90 -12.46
N GLN A 87 3.05 -0.03 -13.15
CA GLN A 87 4.42 -0.28 -13.62
C GLN A 87 5.46 0.23 -12.60
N LEU A 88 6.62 -0.41 -12.45
CA LEU A 88 7.73 0.09 -11.62
C LEU A 88 7.99 1.58 -11.93
N PRO A 89 8.10 2.47 -10.93
CA PRO A 89 8.29 3.89 -11.20
C PRO A 89 9.67 4.08 -11.84
N GLU A 90 9.74 4.93 -12.86
CA GLU A 90 10.96 5.27 -13.62
C GLU A 90 12.09 5.77 -12.69
N ALA A 91 11.74 6.28 -11.50
CA ALA A 91 12.68 6.64 -10.44
C ALA A 91 13.49 5.44 -9.90
N MET A 92 12.94 4.23 -9.88
CA MET A 92 13.70 3.02 -9.53
C MET A 92 14.63 2.56 -10.65
N ALA A 93 14.36 2.91 -11.92
CA ALA A 93 15.30 2.69 -13.02
C ALA A 93 16.54 3.61 -12.94
N LYS A 94 16.48 4.68 -12.13
CA LYS A 94 17.57 5.64 -11.91
C LYS A 94 18.37 5.40 -10.63
N LEU A 95 17.99 4.42 -9.80
CA LEU A 95 18.80 4.03 -8.66
C LEU A 95 19.94 3.15 -9.19
N ASP A 96 21.18 3.58 -8.99
CA ASP A 96 22.42 2.85 -9.34
C ASP A 96 22.61 1.51 -8.59
N LEU A 97 21.54 0.96 -8.01
CA LEU A 97 21.50 -0.35 -7.38
C LEU A 97 21.48 -1.52 -8.38
N PHE A 98 21.26 -1.26 -9.67
CA PHE A 98 21.35 -2.25 -10.75
C PHE A 98 22.42 -1.94 -11.81
N SER A 99 23.23 -0.90 -11.60
CA SER A 99 24.26 -0.45 -12.54
C SER A 99 25.67 -0.71 -12.03
N LYS A 100 25.96 -1.94 -11.59
CA LYS A 100 27.28 -2.58 -11.72
C LYS A 100 27.18 -4.08 -11.40
N PRO A 101 28.04 -4.88 -12.06
CA PRO A 101 27.72 -6.20 -12.60
C PRO A 101 27.40 -7.28 -11.57
#